data_AF-A0A8T7LIY1-F1
#
_entry.id   AF-A0A8T7LIY1-F1
#
_cell.length_a   1.000
_cell.length_b   1.000
_cell.length_c   1.000
_cell.angle_alpha   90.00
_cell.angle_beta   90.00
_cell.angle_gamma   90.00
#
_symmetry.space_group_name_H-M   'P 1'
#
loop_
_entity.id
_entity.type
_entity.pdbx_description
1 polymer ?
#
loop_
_entity_poly.entity_id
_entity_poly.type
_entity_poly.pdbx_seq_one_letter_code
_entity_poly.pdbx_strand_id
1 'polypeptide(L)'
;MNSLILATATRLLLPLMLIFSIFVLIRGHNEPGGGFVGGLVAAAAFTLHAAVHGVGPAQAALRIDPKRLIGIGLLIAAGGVLPSLFLGLPLMTGLWYKEPLPVIGKIGTPVLFDVGVYIVVLGIAVTIMFALLEDEGA
;
A
#
# COMPACT_ATOMS: atom_id res chain seq x y z
N MET A 1 18.70 -13.96 -11.66
CA MET A 1 18.71 -15.37 -11.21
C MET A 1 17.94 -16.23 -12.22
N ASN A 2 18.46 -17.39 -12.63
CA ASN A 2 17.88 -18.24 -13.69
C ASN A 2 17.06 -19.43 -13.13
N SER A 3 16.10 -19.19 -12.23
CA SER A 3 15.18 -20.25 -11.78
C SER A 3 13.83 -20.12 -12.46
N LEU A 4 13.51 -21.08 -13.33
CA LEU A 4 12.22 -21.13 -14.04
C LEU A 4 11.04 -21.27 -13.07
N ILE A 5 11.21 -22.06 -12.01
CA ILE A 5 10.19 -22.28 -10.97
C ILE A 5 9.90 -20.95 -10.25
N LEU A 6 10.94 -20.24 -9.81
CA LEU A 6 10.78 -18.98 -9.11
C LEU A 6 10.17 -17.89 -10.01
N ALA A 7 10.63 -17.77 -11.25
CA ALA A 7 10.08 -16.82 -12.23
C ALA A 7 8.58 -17.04 -12.47
N THR A 8 8.18 -18.31 -12.64
CA THR A 8 6.78 -18.68 -12.86
C THR A 8 5.94 -18.43 -11.61
N ALA A 9 6.44 -18.82 -10.43
CA ALA A 9 5.75 -18.62 -9.16
C ALA A 9 5.55 -17.13 -8.86
N THR A 10 6.58 -16.29 -9.03
CA THR A 10 6.51 -14.85 -8.76
C THR A 10 5.48 -14.13 -9.64
N ARG A 11 5.26 -14.59 -10.88
CA ARG A 11 4.21 -14.05 -11.75
C ARG A 11 2.80 -14.28 -11.17
N LEU A 12 2.58 -15.38 -10.47
CA LEU A 12 1.32 -15.69 -9.78
C LEU A 12 1.24 -15.04 -8.40
N LEU A 13 2.35 -15.00 -7.67
CA LEU A 13 2.41 -14.46 -6.31
C LEU A 13 2.18 -12.95 -6.28
N LEU A 14 2.68 -12.19 -7.25
CA LEU A 14 2.49 -10.74 -7.29
C LEU A 14 1.01 -10.32 -7.16
N PRO A 15 0.09 -10.72 -8.07
CA PRO A 15 -1.32 -10.34 -7.95
C PRO A 15 -1.98 -10.92 -6.69
N LEU A 16 -1.62 -12.13 -6.27
CA LEU A 16 -2.16 -12.76 -5.06
C LEU A 16 -1.81 -11.96 -3.80
N MET A 17 -0.54 -11.55 -3.67
CA MET A 17 -0.06 -10.75 -2.54
C MET A 17 -0.69 -9.35 -2.56
N LEU A 18 -0.91 -8.75 -3.73
CA LEU A 18 -1.60 -7.45 -3.84
C LEU A 18 -3.07 -7.56 -3.41
N ILE A 19 -3.77 -8.63 -3.81
CA ILE A 19 -5.14 -8.89 -3.33
C ILE A 19 -5.16 -9.06 -1.81
N PHE A 20 -4.24 -9.86 -1.27
CA PHE A 20 -4.13 -10.07 0.18
C PHE A 20 -3.77 -8.78 0.94
N SER A 21 -2.89 -7.96 0.37
CA SER A 21 -2.52 -6.65 0.90
C SER A 21 -3.72 -5.70 1.00
N ILE A 22 -4.57 -5.65 -0.03
CA ILE A 22 -5.83 -4.88 -0.02
C ILE A 22 -6.81 -5.46 1.01
N PHE A 23 -6.90 -6.78 1.12
CA PHE A 23 -7.72 -7.41 2.15
C PHE A 23 -7.28 -7.01 3.56
N VAL A 24 -5.98 -7.01 3.86
CA VAL A 24 -5.43 -6.59 5.17
C VAL A 24 -5.71 -5.11 5.46
N LEU A 25 -5.61 -4.24 4.44
CA LEU A 25 -5.99 -2.84 4.54
C LEU A 25 -7.46 -2.69 4.92
N ILE A 26 -8.36 -3.35 4.18
CA ILE A 26 -9.81 -3.26 4.41
C ILE A 26 -10.16 -3.87 5.78
N ARG A 27 -9.55 -4.99 6.19
CA ARG A 27 -9.87 -5.67 7.46
C ARG A 27 -9.44 -4.87 8.70
N GLY A 28 -8.48 -3.96 8.56
CA GLY A 28 -7.84 -3.24 9.67
C GLY A 28 -8.75 -2.37 10.54
N HIS A 29 -9.98 -2.07 10.09
CA HIS A 29 -10.90 -1.23 10.87
C HIS A 29 -11.60 -1.96 12.03
N ASN A 30 -11.70 -3.30 11.98
CA ASN A 30 -12.33 -4.10 13.05
C ASN A 30 -11.40 -5.16 13.66
N GLU A 31 -10.35 -5.54 12.94
CA GLU A 31 -9.50 -6.69 13.23
C GLU A 31 -8.02 -6.31 13.03
N PRO A 32 -7.05 -7.12 13.50
CA PRO A 32 -5.64 -6.88 13.23
C PRO A 32 -5.35 -6.74 11.73
N GLY A 33 -4.70 -5.64 11.34
CA GLY A 33 -4.43 -5.29 9.95
C GLY A 33 -4.11 -3.79 9.78
N GLY A 34 -4.60 -3.21 8.69
CA GLY A 34 -4.54 -1.76 8.44
C GLY A 34 -3.55 -1.34 7.37
N GLY A 35 -3.46 -0.02 7.18
CA GLY A 35 -2.68 0.58 6.08
C GLY A 35 -1.20 0.20 6.09
N PHE A 36 -0.57 0.18 7.26
CA PHE A 36 0.87 -0.08 7.36
C PHE A 36 1.26 -1.50 6.92
N VAL A 37 0.64 -2.52 7.52
CA VAL A 37 0.92 -3.93 7.19
C VAL A 37 0.50 -4.23 5.75
N GLY A 38 -0.66 -3.72 5.31
CA GLY A 38 -1.07 -3.83 3.91
C GLY A 38 -0.02 -3.28 2.96
N GLY A 39 0.47 -2.06 3.21
CA GLY A 39 1.51 -1.42 2.40
C GLY A 39 2.81 -2.23 2.34
N LEU A 40 3.24 -2.81 3.47
CA LEU A 40 4.42 -3.69 3.51
C LEU A 40 4.24 -4.98 2.71
N VAL A 41 3.06 -5.60 2.75
CA VAL A 41 2.77 -6.79 1.92
C VAL A 41 2.82 -6.45 0.44
N ALA A 42 2.26 -5.30 0.04
CA ALA A 42 2.35 -4.84 -1.35
C ALA A 42 3.79 -4.55 -1.76
N ALA A 43 4.57 -3.87 -0.90
CA ALA A 43 5.97 -3.61 -1.15
C ALA A 43 6.76 -4.92 -1.30
N ALA A 44 6.54 -5.91 -0.43
CA ALA A 44 7.15 -7.22 -0.53
C ALA A 44 6.83 -7.92 -1.86
N ALA A 45 5.59 -7.78 -2.36
CA ALA A 45 5.20 -8.32 -3.65
C ALA A 45 6.00 -7.71 -4.81
N PHE A 46 6.14 -6.37 -4.83
CA PHE A 46 6.94 -5.67 -5.84
C PHE A 46 8.44 -5.95 -5.70
N THR A 47 8.96 -6.02 -4.49
CA THR A 47 10.36 -6.39 -4.22
C THR A 47 10.67 -7.80 -4.69
N LEU A 48 9.80 -8.78 -4.41
CA LEU A 48 9.95 -10.14 -4.93
C LEU A 48 9.92 -10.15 -6.46
N HIS A 49 9.03 -9.37 -7.07
CA HIS A 49 8.97 -9.24 -8.52
C HIS A 49 10.25 -8.66 -9.10
N ALA A 50 10.80 -7.62 -8.47
CA ALA A 50 12.04 -6.96 -8.85
C ALA A 50 13.28 -7.85 -8.68
N ALA A 51 13.37 -8.61 -7.59
CA ALA A 51 14.50 -9.53 -7.35
C ALA A 51 14.59 -10.63 -8.41
N VAL A 52 13.45 -11.01 -9.00
CA VAL A 52 13.36 -12.10 -9.99
C VAL A 52 13.45 -11.60 -11.43
N HIS A 53 12.79 -10.49 -11.76
CA HIS A 53 12.67 -9.97 -13.12
C HIS A 53 13.48 -8.70 -13.38
N GLY A 54 14.12 -8.13 -12.36
CA GLY A 54 14.80 -6.84 -12.39
C GLY A 54 13.90 -5.68 -11.98
N VAL A 55 14.53 -4.57 -11.58
CA VAL A 55 13.84 -3.35 -11.11
C VAL A 55 13.03 -2.67 -12.22
N GLY A 56 13.55 -2.61 -13.45
CA GLY A 56 12.85 -2.01 -14.59
C GLY A 56 11.44 -2.59 -14.84
N PRO A 57 11.27 -3.91 -15.00
CA PRO A 57 9.95 -4.54 -15.13
C PRO A 57 9.04 -4.32 -13.92
N ALA A 58 9.59 -4.32 -12.70
CA ALA A 58 8.80 -4.07 -11.49
C ALA A 58 8.31 -2.63 -11.40
N GLN A 59 9.14 -1.65 -11.78
CA GLN A 59 8.76 -0.25 -11.88
C GLN A 59 7.71 -0.01 -12.98
N ALA A 60 7.83 -0.70 -14.11
CA ALA A 60 6.82 -0.67 -15.17
C ALA A 60 5.48 -1.27 -14.70
N ALA A 61 5.51 -2.33 -13.88
CA ALA A 61 4.30 -2.92 -13.30
C ALA A 61 3.62 -1.98 -12.29
N LEU A 62 4.39 -1.19 -11.53
CA LEU A 62 3.85 -0.20 -10.59
C LEU A 62 3.18 0.99 -11.30
N ARG A 63 3.58 1.30 -12.54
CA ARG A 63 3.06 2.38 -13.42
C ARG A 63 3.22 3.81 -12.91
N ILE A 64 3.58 4.00 -11.64
CA ILE A 64 3.77 5.29 -10.98
C ILE A 64 5.13 5.26 -10.29
N ASP A 65 5.84 6.38 -10.35
CA ASP A 65 7.09 6.56 -9.59
C ASP A 65 6.82 6.34 -8.08
N PRO A 66 7.54 5.41 -7.41
CA PRO A 66 7.42 5.18 -5.98
C PRO A 66 7.46 6.46 -5.12
N LYS A 67 8.26 7.46 -5.51
CA LYS A 67 8.37 8.74 -4.78
C LYS A 67 7.09 9.58 -4.92
N ARG A 68 6.40 9.51 -6.05
CA ARG A 68 5.10 10.18 -6.25
C ARG A 68 4.02 9.53 -5.40
N LEU A 69 4.07 8.22 -5.21
CA LEU A 69 3.15 7.52 -4.29
C LEU A 69 3.25 8.10 -2.88
N ILE A 70 4.47 8.39 -2.39
CA ILE A 70 4.66 9.00 -1.06
C ILE A 70 3.89 10.32 -0.96
N GLY A 71 4.06 11.23 -1.93
CA GLY A 71 3.35 12.50 -1.95
C GLY A 71 1.83 12.34 -2.03
N ILE A 72 1.34 11.45 -2.90
CA ILE A 72 -0.09 11.16 -3.06
C ILE A 72 -0.67 10.58 -1.76
N GLY A 73 0.03 9.63 -1.14
CA GLY A 73 -0.41 8.99 0.10
C GLY A 73 -0.47 9.98 1.26
N LEU A 74 0.51 10.90 1.37
CA LEU A 74 0.48 11.98 2.36
C LEU A 74 -0.71 12.93 2.16
N LEU A 75 -1.02 13.29 0.91
CA LEU A 75 -2.19 14.13 0.59
C LEU A 75 -3.50 13.42 0.95
N ILE A 76 -3.61 12.12 0.65
CA ILE A 76 -4.79 11.30 1.01
C ILE A 76 -4.93 11.19 2.54
N ALA A 77 -3.83 10.93 3.25
CA ALA A 77 -3.82 10.86 4.70
C ALA A 77 -4.25 12.19 5.33
N ALA A 78 -3.75 13.31 4.82
CA ALA A 78 -4.19 14.64 5.22
C ALA A 78 -5.70 14.84 4.96
N GLY A 79 -6.20 14.39 3.81
CA GLY A 79 -7.63 14.39 3.49
C GLY A 79 -8.51 13.59 4.46
N GLY A 80 -7.97 12.55 5.09
CA GLY A 80 -8.65 11.82 6.18
C GLY A 80 -8.69 12.60 7.51
N VAL A 81 -7.70 13.45 7.77
CA VAL A 81 -7.58 14.17 9.05
C VAL A 81 -8.27 15.54 9.02
N LEU A 82 -8.15 16.27 7.92
CA LEU A 82 -8.61 17.66 7.80
C LEU A 82 -10.12 17.88 8.06
N PRO A 83 -11.05 17.00 7.65
CA PRO A 83 -12.48 17.20 7.88
C PRO A 83 -12.87 17.40 9.34
N SER A 84 -12.15 16.79 10.30
CA SER A 84 -12.47 16.96 11.72
C SER A 84 -12.21 18.38 12.20
N LEU A 85 -11.17 19.03 11.67
CA LEU A 85 -10.82 20.41 12.00
C LEU A 85 -11.88 21.41 11.52
N PHE A 86 -12.39 21.22 10.31
CA PHE A 86 -13.46 22.07 9.74
C PHE A 86 -14.79 21.95 10.49
N LEU A 87 -15.01 20.84 11.21
CA LEU A 87 -16.17 20.62 12.06
C LEU A 87 -15.97 21.11 13.51
N GLY A 88 -14.82 21.73 13.82
CA GLY A 88 -14.48 22.17 15.17
C GLY A 88 -14.19 21.03 16.15
N LEU A 89 -13.98 19.81 15.64
CA LEU A 89 -13.63 18.64 16.44
C LEU A 89 -12.10 18.56 16.61
N PRO A 90 -11.60 17.86 17.64
CA PRO A 90 -10.18 17.56 17.76
C PRO A 90 -9.60 16.94 16.49
N LEU A 91 -8.33 17.23 16.19
CA LEU A 91 -7.62 16.64 15.06
C LEU A 91 -7.65 15.11 15.16
N MET A 92 -7.80 14.43 14.01
CA MET A 92 -7.92 12.96 13.92
C MET A 92 -9.19 12.38 14.58
N THR A 93 -10.22 13.18 14.85
CA THR A 93 -11.53 12.64 15.24
C THR A 93 -12.11 11.85 14.07
N GLY A 94 -12.31 10.55 14.27
CA GLY A 94 -12.85 9.66 13.24
C GLY A 94 -14.31 9.97 12.93
N LEU A 95 -14.59 10.38 11.69
CA LEU A 95 -15.95 10.59 11.19
C LEU A 95 -16.41 9.32 10.49
N TRP A 96 -17.45 8.69 11.03
CA TRP A 96 -17.97 7.42 10.54
C TRP A 96 -19.30 7.61 9.81
N TYR A 97 -19.45 6.94 8.68
CA TYR A 97 -20.73 6.82 8.02
C TYR A 97 -21.63 5.88 8.83
N LYS A 98 -22.89 6.27 9.03
CA LYS A 98 -23.82 5.57 9.95
C LYS A 98 -24.21 4.19 9.43
N GLU A 99 -24.39 4.06 8.12
CA GLU A 99 -24.80 2.82 7.48
C GLU A 99 -23.58 2.02 7.00
N PRO A 100 -23.39 0.75 7.40
CA PRO A 100 -22.30 -0.06 6.87
C PRO A 100 -22.53 -0.34 5.38
N LEU A 101 -21.47 -0.27 4.57
CA LEU A 101 -21.56 -0.76 3.21
C LEU A 101 -21.57 -2.30 3.21
N PRO A 102 -22.32 -2.94 2.29
CA PRO A 102 -22.24 -4.38 2.11
C PRO A 102 -20.80 -4.79 1.80
N VAL A 103 -20.31 -5.86 2.44
CA VAL A 103 -18.95 -6.44 2.31
C VAL A 103 -17.82 -5.61 2.95
N ILE A 104 -17.81 -4.28 2.84
CA ILE A 104 -16.70 -3.43 3.29
C ILE A 104 -16.84 -3.01 4.76
N GLY A 105 -18.06 -3.00 5.31
CA GLY A 105 -18.32 -2.64 6.70
C GLY A 105 -18.43 -1.12 6.91
N LYS A 106 -18.08 -0.66 8.12
CA LYS A 106 -18.17 0.76 8.48
C LYS A 106 -17.02 1.52 7.85
N ILE A 107 -17.35 2.53 7.05
CA ILE A 107 -16.37 3.40 6.41
C ILE A 107 -16.37 4.74 7.12
N GLY A 108 -15.19 5.29 7.29
CA GLY A 108 -15.01 6.61 7.86
C GLY A 108 -13.69 7.22 7.44
N THR A 109 -13.45 8.43 7.92
CA THR A 109 -12.18 9.11 7.70
C THR A 109 -10.94 8.33 8.18
N PRO A 110 -11.00 7.46 9.22
CA PRO A 110 -9.86 6.60 9.57
C PRO A 110 -9.48 5.61 8.46
N VAL A 111 -10.45 5.10 7.70
CA VAL A 111 -10.18 4.20 6.56
C VAL A 111 -9.46 4.98 5.45
N LEU A 112 -9.88 6.21 5.17
CA LEU A 112 -9.20 7.08 4.20
C LEU A 112 -7.76 7.40 4.64
N PHE A 113 -7.57 7.66 5.94
CA PHE A 113 -6.24 7.86 6.52
C PHE A 113 -5.35 6.64 6.31
N ASP A 114 -5.86 5.44 6.60
CA ASP A 114 -5.15 4.17 6.41
C ASP A 114 -4.81 3.88 4.94
N VAL A 115 -5.68 4.25 4.00
CA VAL A 115 -5.36 4.20 2.55
C VAL A 115 -4.18 5.11 2.23
N GLY A 116 -4.13 6.31 2.82
CA GLY A 116 -2.98 7.21 2.68
C GLY A 116 -1.70 6.60 3.23
N VAL A 117 -1.74 6.05 4.44
CA VAL A 117 -0.61 5.35 5.08
C VAL A 117 -0.14 4.17 4.23
N TYR A 118 -1.06 3.36 3.70
CA TYR A 118 -0.76 2.25 2.81
C TYR A 118 0.07 2.68 1.60
N ILE A 119 -0.35 3.75 0.92
CA ILE A 119 0.32 4.26 -0.27
C ILE A 119 1.70 4.82 0.08
N VAL A 120 1.83 5.54 1.20
CA VAL A 120 3.12 6.04 1.70
C VAL A 120 4.09 4.90 1.99
N VAL A 121 3.64 3.87 2.71
CA VAL A 121 4.48 2.73 3.09
C VAL A 121 4.92 1.96 1.86
N LEU A 122 4.01 1.70 0.92
CA LEU A 122 4.33 1.09 -0.36
C LEU A 122 5.39 1.91 -1.11
N GLY A 123 5.18 3.22 -1.23
CA GLY A 123 6.10 4.12 -1.93
C GLY A 123 7.50 4.15 -1.32
N ILE A 124 7.60 4.32 0.00
CA ILE A 124 8.89 4.35 0.71
C ILE A 124 9.61 3.01 0.59
N ALA A 125 8.94 1.90 0.92
CA ALA A 125 9.56 0.58 0.94
C ALA A 125 10.04 0.17 -0.45
N VAL A 126 9.23 0.37 -1.49
CA VAL A 126 9.64 0.07 -2.87
C VAL A 126 10.78 0.97 -3.32
N THR A 127 10.77 2.26 -2.98
CA THR A 127 11.88 3.18 -3.29
C THR A 127 13.20 2.66 -2.73
N ILE A 128 13.20 2.26 -1.46
CA ILE A 128 14.40 1.73 -0.79
C ILE A 128 14.82 0.42 -1.43
N MET A 129 13.90 -0.52 -1.61
CA MET A 129 14.23 -1.85 -2.13
C MET A 129 14.71 -1.81 -3.59
N PHE A 130 14.15 -0.95 -4.43
CA PHE A 130 14.61 -0.80 -5.80
C PHE A 130 16.01 -0.19 -5.87
N ALA A 131 16.30 0.82 -5.04
CA ALA A 131 17.65 1.38 -4.97
C ALA A 131 18.69 0.33 -4.52
N LEU A 132 18.36 -0.48 -3.50
CA LEU A 132 19.26 -1.54 -3.03
C LEU A 132 19.49 -2.64 -4.09
N LEU A 133 18.43 -3.04 -4.81
CA LEU A 133 18.54 -4.07 -5.85
C LEU A 133 19.26 -3.57 -7.11
N GLU A 134 19.22 -2.27 -7.40
CA GLU A 134 20.01 -1.67 -8.49
C GLU A 134 21.50 -1.63 -8.12
N ASP A 135 21.84 -1.31 -6.87
CA ASP A 135 23.22 -1.31 -6.37
C ASP A 135 23.85 -2.72 -6.38
N GLU A 136 23.08 -3.78 -6.06
CA GLU A 136 23.56 -5.17 -6.12
C GLU A 136 23.69 -5.73 -7.56
N GLY A 137 23.02 -5.10 -8.52
CA GLY A 137 23.00 -5.50 -9.93
C GLY A 137 24.01 -4.77 -10.83
N ALA A 138 24.77 -3.81 -10.29
CA ALA A 138 25.86 -3.07 -10.94
C ALA A 138 27.24 -3.66 -10.61
#